data_AF-A0A3M0LQW7-F1
#
_entry.id   AF-A0A3M0LQW7-F1
#
_cell.length_a   1.000
_cell.length_b   1.000
_cell.length_c   1.000
_cell.angle_alpha   90.00
_cell.angle_beta   90.00
_cell.angle_gamma   90.00
#
_symmetry.space_group_name_H-M   'P 1'
#
loop_
_entity.id
_entity.type
_entity.pdbx_description
1 polymer ?
#
loop_
_entity_poly.entity_id
_entity_poly.type
_entity_poly.pdbx_seq_one_letter_code
_entity_poly.pdbx_strand_id
1 'polypeptide(L)'
;MQNEPENLLHLSKNQLSFTDQHVCILLNNLGSIDPHFCYKLSYSLLERGFQENSFSKKQLRVIINFLLIKTLFYQITKPKNNAAFLQLFTALLGKH
;
A
#
# COMPACT_ATOMS: atom_id res chain seq x y z
N MET A 1 7.43 6.48 21.27
CA MET A 1 8.10 6.18 20.00
C MET A 1 7.58 4.84 19.45
N GLN A 2 6.35 4.80 18.93
CA GLN A 2 5.68 3.55 18.50
C GLN A 2 4.90 3.68 17.17
N ASN A 3 5.29 4.63 16.30
CA ASN A 3 4.52 4.99 15.10
C ASN A 3 5.27 4.80 13.77
N GLU A 4 6.40 4.08 13.79
CA GLU A 4 7.20 3.81 12.59
C GLU A 4 6.65 2.56 11.89
N PRO A 5 6.15 2.66 10.63
CA PRO A 5 5.62 1.51 9.91
C PRO A 5 6.65 0.41 9.69
N GLU A 6 7.95 0.74 9.75
CA GLU A 6 9.06 -0.22 9.59
C GLU A 6 9.01 -1.34 10.61
N ASN A 7 8.57 -1.06 11.85
CA ASN A 7 8.44 -2.07 12.89
C ASN A 7 7.39 -3.15 12.53
N LEU A 8 6.40 -2.81 11.70
CA LEU A 8 5.37 -3.74 11.26
C LEU A 8 5.91 -4.80 10.30
N LEU A 9 7.03 -4.54 9.62
CA LEU A 9 7.67 -5.50 8.71
C LEU A 9 8.16 -6.74 9.46
N HIS A 10 8.54 -6.58 10.72
CA HIS A 10 9.14 -7.63 11.54
C HIS A 10 8.13 -8.45 12.35
N LEU A 11 6.85 -8.06 12.35
CA LEU A 11 5.81 -8.80 13.07
C LEU A 11 5.59 -10.19 12.45
N SER A 12 5.23 -11.18 13.27
CA SER A 12 4.87 -12.51 12.76
C SER A 12 3.49 -12.50 12.08
N LYS A 13 3.22 -13.53 11.26
CA LYS A 13 1.98 -13.64 10.48
C LYS A 13 0.74 -13.57 11.40
N ASN A 14 -0.30 -12.86 10.98
CA ASN A 14 -1.55 -12.60 11.68
C ASN A 14 -1.44 -11.71 12.93
N GLN A 15 -0.28 -11.11 13.20
CA GLN A 15 -0.13 -10.10 14.27
C GLN A 15 -0.20 -8.67 13.74
N LEU A 16 -0.34 -8.52 12.44
CA LEU A 16 -0.32 -7.23 11.78
C LEU A 16 -1.64 -6.50 12.05
N SER A 17 -1.55 -5.28 12.59
CA SER A 17 -2.68 -4.38 12.79
C SER A 17 -2.26 -2.96 12.42
N PHE A 18 -3.08 -2.30 11.61
CA PHE A 18 -2.80 -0.95 11.12
C PHE A 18 -3.63 0.08 11.87
N THR A 19 -2.97 1.15 12.31
CA THR A 19 -3.66 2.38 12.68
C THR A 19 -4.00 3.16 11.40
N ASP A 20 -4.95 4.08 11.49
CA ASP A 20 -5.26 4.98 10.37
C ASP A 20 -4.03 5.79 9.94
N GLN A 21 -3.16 6.15 10.90
CA GLN A 21 -1.90 6.84 10.62
C GLN A 21 -0.92 5.97 9.83
N HIS A 22 -0.79 4.68 10.16
CA HIS A 22 0.03 3.77 9.35
C HIS A 22 -0.46 3.74 7.91
N VAL A 23 -1.77 3.60 7.69
CA VAL A 23 -2.36 3.58 6.34
C VAL A 23 -2.04 4.88 5.58
N CYS A 24 -2.19 6.05 6.22
CA CYS A 24 -1.84 7.32 5.59
C CYS A 24 -0.36 7.39 5.18
N ILE A 25 0.55 6.92 6.04
CA ILE A 25 1.99 6.91 5.74
C ILE A 25 2.29 6.02 4.54
N LEU A 26 1.74 4.80 4.50
CA LEU A 26 1.94 3.87 3.39
C LEU A 26 1.44 4.48 2.06
N LEU A 27 0.24 5.05 2.06
CA LEU A 27 -0.34 5.65 0.86
C LEU A 27 0.43 6.89 0.38
N ASN A 28 0.93 7.73 1.30
CA ASN A 28 1.74 8.90 0.93
C ASN A 28 3.09 8.52 0.33
N ASN A 29 3.66 7.38 0.73
CA ASN A 29 4.93 6.86 0.22
C ASN A 29 4.77 6.06 -1.08
N LEU A 30 3.55 5.74 -1.52
CA LEU A 30 3.30 5.16 -2.84
C LEU A 30 3.70 6.17 -3.94
N GLY A 31 4.73 5.80 -4.70
CA GLY A 31 5.32 6.68 -5.71
C GLY A 31 6.46 7.56 -5.20
N SER A 32 6.98 7.30 -4.00
CA SER A 32 8.25 7.87 -3.55
C SER A 32 9.37 7.50 -4.54
N ILE A 33 10.29 8.45 -4.76
CA ILE A 33 11.50 8.24 -5.57
C ILE A 33 12.45 7.27 -4.85
N ASP A 34 12.40 7.26 -3.52
CA ASP A 34 13.18 6.34 -2.70
C ASP A 34 12.55 4.92 -2.78
N PRO A 35 13.28 3.94 -3.36
CA PRO A 35 12.80 2.57 -3.47
C PRO A 35 12.53 1.90 -2.13
N HIS A 36 13.19 2.33 -1.05
CA HIS A 36 12.99 1.81 0.30
C HIS A 36 11.55 2.10 0.77
N PHE A 37 11.14 3.36 0.75
CA PHE A 37 9.81 3.76 1.20
C PHE A 37 8.70 3.29 0.26
N CYS A 38 8.98 3.28 -1.06
CA CYS A 38 8.00 2.83 -2.05
C CYS A 38 7.80 1.30 -1.97
N TYR A 39 8.82 0.52 -2.30
CA TYR A 39 8.72 -0.93 -2.46
C TYR A 39 8.87 -1.69 -1.14
N LYS A 40 9.96 -1.44 -0.40
CA LYS A 40 10.29 -2.24 0.78
C LYS A 40 9.31 -1.98 1.93
N LEU A 41 8.83 -0.75 2.07
CA LEU A 41 7.89 -0.40 3.12
C LEU A 41 6.43 -0.46 2.65
N SER A 42 6.05 0.41 1.72
CA SER A 42 4.63 0.64 1.42
C SER A 42 3.99 -0.52 0.69
N TYR A 43 4.58 -0.98 -0.41
CA TYR A 43 4.04 -2.15 -1.14
C TYR A 43 4.04 -3.41 -0.27
N SER A 44 5.14 -3.69 0.43
CA SER A 44 5.26 -4.90 1.26
C SER A 44 4.22 -4.93 2.39
N LEU A 45 4.00 -3.82 3.09
CA LEU A 45 3.00 -3.76 4.17
C LEU A 45 1.57 -3.75 3.64
N LEU A 46 1.31 -3.10 2.50
CA LEU A 46 -0.01 -3.16 1.86
C LEU A 46 -0.35 -4.58 1.42
N GLU A 47 0.54 -5.24 0.68
CA GLU A 47 0.37 -6.64 0.25
C GLU A 47 0.07 -7.54 1.45
N ARG A 48 0.91 -7.46 2.48
CA ARG A 48 0.76 -8.26 3.69
C ARG A 48 -0.55 -7.97 4.42
N GLY A 49 -0.93 -6.70 4.52
CA GLY A 49 -2.20 -6.31 5.14
C GLY A 49 -3.44 -6.82 4.40
N PHE A 50 -3.37 -6.96 3.07
CA PHE A 50 -4.42 -7.62 2.29
C PHE A 50 -4.43 -9.13 2.52
N GLN A 51 -3.27 -9.79 2.46
CA GLN A 51 -3.15 -11.25 2.65
C GLN A 51 -3.59 -11.70 4.05
N GLU A 52 -3.31 -10.89 5.08
CA GLU A 52 -3.64 -11.19 6.47
C GLU A 52 -5.00 -10.63 6.93
N ASN A 53 -5.76 -9.98 6.04
CA ASN A 53 -7.02 -9.29 6.37
C ASN A 53 -6.88 -8.30 7.55
N SER A 54 -5.74 -7.62 7.63
CA SER A 54 -5.35 -6.75 8.76
C SER A 54 -5.94 -5.34 8.72
N PHE A 55 -6.64 -4.99 7.64
CA PHE A 55 -7.26 -3.68 7.48
C PHE A 55 -8.72 -3.69 7.95
N SER A 56 -9.12 -2.63 8.65
CA SER A 56 -10.54 -2.39 8.93
C SER A 56 -11.30 -2.02 7.65
N LYS A 57 -12.63 -2.19 7.65
CA LYS A 57 -13.50 -1.77 6.53
C LYS A 57 -13.32 -0.28 6.17
N LYS A 58 -13.08 0.58 7.18
CA LYS A 58 -12.83 2.01 6.97
C LYS A 58 -11.51 2.24 6.22
N GLN A 59 -10.45 1.56 6.64
CA GLN A 59 -9.13 1.65 6.02
C GLN A 59 -9.15 1.11 4.59
N LEU A 60 -9.82 -0.02 4.36
CA LEU A 60 -10.02 -0.56 3.02
C LEU A 60 -10.70 0.46 2.10
N ARG A 61 -11.76 1.15 2.57
CA ARG A 61 -12.40 2.21 1.78
C ARG A 61 -11.44 3.34 1.44
N VAL A 62 -10.59 3.77 2.39
CA VAL A 62 -9.57 4.81 2.15
C VAL A 62 -8.55 4.35 1.11
N ILE A 63 -8.03 3.13 1.25
CA ILE A 63 -7.05 2.56 0.32
C ILE A 63 -7.65 2.45 -1.08
N ILE A 64 -8.86 1.89 -1.20
CA ILE A 64 -9.57 1.77 -2.49
C ILE A 64 -9.81 3.16 -3.10
N ASN A 65 -10.28 4.13 -2.33
CA ASN A 65 -10.49 5.49 -2.83
C ASN A 65 -9.18 6.15 -3.30
N PHE A 66 -8.09 5.99 -2.54
CA PHE A 66 -6.78 6.48 -2.94
C PHE A 66 -6.35 5.87 -4.26
N LEU A 67 -6.50 4.55 -4.40
CA LEU A 67 -6.17 3.84 -5.63
C LEU A 67 -7.04 4.35 -6.78
N LEU A 68 -8.35 4.44 -6.62
CA LEU A 68 -9.23 4.96 -7.69
C LEU A 68 -8.85 6.39 -8.11
N ILE A 69 -8.49 7.27 -7.18
CA ILE A 69 -8.14 8.67 -7.50
C ILE A 69 -6.74 8.77 -8.11
N LYS A 70 -5.72 8.13 -7.51
CA LYS A 70 -4.33 8.25 -7.95
C LYS A 70 -3.99 7.32 -9.11
N THR A 71 -4.55 6.13 -9.18
CA THR A 71 -4.14 5.13 -10.16
C THR A 71 -4.92 5.26 -11.48
N LEU A 72 -6.22 5.65 -11.46
CA LEU A 72 -6.97 5.90 -12.71
C LEU A 72 -6.66 7.25 -13.36
N PHE A 73 -6.28 8.29 -12.59
CA PHE A 73 -6.12 9.64 -13.15
C PHE A 73 -4.67 10.14 -13.26
N TYR A 74 -3.71 9.59 -12.52
CA TYR A 74 -2.33 10.14 -12.53
C TYR A 74 -1.46 9.64 -13.69
N GLN A 75 -1.81 8.54 -14.37
CA GLN A 75 -0.95 7.94 -15.41
C GLN A 75 -1.47 8.05 -16.85
N ILE A 76 -2.71 8.51 -17.08
CA ILE A 76 -3.18 8.82 -18.45
C ILE A 76 -2.31 9.92 -19.11
N THR A 77 -1.58 10.71 -18.31
CA THR A 77 -0.77 11.83 -18.79
C THR A 77 0.75 11.60 -18.80
N LYS A 78 1.29 10.45 -18.33
CA LYS A 78 2.74 10.21 -18.31
C LYS A 78 3.15 8.80 -18.78
N PRO A 79 3.85 8.67 -19.93
CA PRO A 79 4.04 7.39 -20.64
C PRO A 79 5.02 6.39 -20.02
N LYS A 80 5.56 6.61 -18.81
CA LYS A 80 6.72 5.85 -18.29
C LYS A 80 6.48 4.94 -17.09
N ASN A 81 5.28 4.89 -16.51
CA ASN A 81 5.12 4.28 -15.17
C ASN A 81 4.03 3.19 -15.04
N ASN A 82 3.61 2.62 -16.19
CA ASN A 82 2.52 1.65 -16.27
C ASN A 82 2.83 0.30 -15.57
N ALA A 83 4.11 -0.07 -15.42
CA ALA A 83 4.49 -1.37 -14.84
C ALA A 83 4.22 -1.46 -13.33
N ALA A 84 4.52 -0.39 -12.58
CA ALA A 84 4.23 -0.31 -11.14
C ALA A 84 2.70 -0.24 -10.88
N PHE A 85 1.96 0.44 -11.77
CA PHE A 85 0.49 0.43 -11.75
C PHE A 85 -0.05 -0.98 -11.99
N LEU A 86 0.43 -1.69 -13.01
CA LEU A 86 -0.01 -3.04 -13.33
C LEU A 86 0.28 -4.01 -12.18
N GLN A 87 1.43 -3.90 -11.53
CA GLN A 87 1.77 -4.71 -10.35
C GLN A 87 0.88 -4.40 -9.14
N LEU A 88 0.63 -3.13 -8.82
CA LEU A 88 -0.29 -2.74 -7.74
C LEU A 88 -1.71 -3.24 -8.02
N PHE A 89 -2.18 -3.08 -9.26
CA PHE A 89 -3.51 -3.50 -9.69
C PHE A 89 -3.66 -5.03 -9.69
N THR A 90 -2.62 -5.76 -10.09
CA THR A 90 -2.60 -7.24 -10.05
C THR A 90 -2.57 -7.76 -8.61
N ALA A 91 -1.85 -7.07 -7.70
CA ALA A 91 -1.84 -7.41 -6.29
C ALA A 91 -3.22 -7.18 -5.64
N LEU A 92 -3.93 -6.13 -6.04
CA LEU A 92 -5.28 -5.80 -5.54
C LEU A 92 -6.38 -6.75 -6.06
N LEU A 93 -6.25 -7.27 -7.27
CA LEU A 93 -7.23 -8.18 -7.86
C LEU A 93 -7.13 -9.61 -7.32
N GLY A 94 -6.09 -9.93 -6.54
CA GLY A 94 -5.84 -11.28 -6.07
C GLY A 94 -5.42 -12.19 -7.22
N LYS A 95 -4.14 -12.59 -7.25
CA LYS A 95 -3.77 -13.77 -8.01
C LYS A 95 -4.48 -14.98 -7.40
N HIS A 96 -5.44 -15.53 -8.13
CA HIS A 96 -5.85 -16.92 -8.00
C HIS A 96 -4.66 -17.85 -8.25
#